data_AF-A0A1Q7PR53-F1
#
_entry.id   AF-A0A1Q7PR53-F1
#
_cell.length_a   1.000
_cell.length_b   1.000
_cell.length_c   1.000
_cell.angle_alpha   90.00
_cell.angle_beta   90.00
_cell.angle_gamma   90.00
#
_symmetry.space_group_name_H-M   'P 1'
#
loop_
_entity.id
_entity.type
_entity.pdbx_description
1 polymer ?
#
loop_
_entity_poly.entity_id
_entity_poly.type
_entity_poly.pdbx_seq_one_letter_code
_entity_poly.pdbx_strand_id
1 'polypeptide(L)'
;MPSARFIQYGLGPIGIGIAALAVQQGHCLVAAVDIAPAKAGQPAAAFIPQAPADVLVTADASQVLNAGADIVLHSTQSRLAQVLPQLLPLIDAGLVVISTCEELAFPWHHHPVEAASLDVLAQSRGVGVVGLGVNPGFVMDLLPVVLSAPCRDIRQITVVRVVDVGLRRLPLQQKVGVGLTVEAFRRGVSEGRIGHVGLPQSAAMVAHALGWAMNQIEESIEPVVDSNRTVQGVHQVCRGTHKNAHQITL
;
A
#
# COMPACT_ATOMS: atom_id res chain seq x y z
N MET A 1 -5.10 5.66 27.15
CA MET A 1 -5.86 5.60 25.89
C MET A 1 -6.41 4.19 25.75
N PRO A 2 -7.62 3.98 25.19
CA PRO A 2 -8.08 2.62 24.93
C PRO A 2 -7.10 1.91 23.99
N SER A 3 -6.70 0.69 24.36
CA SER A 3 -5.76 -0.15 23.61
C SER A 3 -6.54 -0.96 22.58
N ALA A 4 -6.33 -0.70 21.29
CA ALA A 4 -6.82 -1.57 20.24
C ALA A 4 -6.14 -2.95 20.30
N ARG A 5 -6.94 -4.01 20.10
CA ARG A 5 -6.46 -5.39 19.94
C ARG A 5 -6.31 -5.67 18.45
N PHE A 6 -5.15 -6.12 18.01
CA PHE A 6 -4.87 -6.23 16.58
C PHE A 6 -4.25 -7.55 16.15
N ILE A 7 -4.52 -7.89 14.90
CA ILE A 7 -3.86 -8.96 14.15
C ILE A 7 -2.81 -8.31 13.25
N GLN A 8 -1.58 -8.81 13.28
CA GLN A 8 -0.58 -8.48 12.25
C GLN A 8 -0.67 -9.52 11.12
N TYR A 9 -1.09 -9.10 9.94
CA TYR A 9 -1.19 -9.95 8.75
C TYR A 9 -0.05 -9.63 7.77
N GLY A 10 0.90 -10.56 7.66
CA GLY A 10 2.15 -10.41 6.94
C GLY A 10 3.26 -9.86 7.84
N LEU A 11 4.33 -10.63 8.00
CA LEU A 11 5.52 -10.30 8.82
C LEU A 11 6.72 -10.00 7.92
N GLY A 12 6.50 -9.33 6.79
CA GLY A 12 7.59 -8.70 6.04
C GLY A 12 8.21 -7.54 6.81
N PRO A 13 9.28 -6.91 6.30
CA PRO A 13 9.93 -5.79 6.98
C PRO A 13 8.99 -4.63 7.35
N ILE A 14 7.98 -4.36 6.50
CA ILE A 14 6.95 -3.33 6.77
C ILE A 14 6.03 -3.78 7.91
N GLY A 15 5.47 -4.99 7.83
CA GLY A 15 4.55 -5.51 8.85
C GLY A 15 5.19 -5.66 10.23
N ILE A 16 6.45 -6.11 10.28
CA ILE A 16 7.21 -6.14 11.55
C ILE A 16 7.35 -4.73 12.12
N GLY A 17 7.71 -3.75 11.30
CA GLY A 17 7.86 -2.36 11.75
C GLY A 17 6.55 -1.75 12.25
N ILE A 18 5.44 -2.01 11.55
CA ILE A 18 4.09 -1.57 11.95
C ILE A 18 3.70 -2.21 13.29
N ALA A 19 3.82 -3.53 13.42
CA ALA A 19 3.44 -4.24 14.64
C ALA A 19 4.31 -3.82 15.84
N ALA A 20 5.62 -3.64 15.64
CA ALA A 20 6.53 -3.20 16.68
C ALA A 20 6.14 -1.80 17.21
N LEU A 21 5.83 -0.87 16.30
CA LEU A 21 5.38 0.46 16.68
C LEU A 21 4.02 0.42 17.40
N ALA A 22 3.08 -0.40 16.91
CA ALA A 22 1.77 -0.54 17.53
C ALA A 22 1.88 -1.07 18.98
N VAL A 23 2.69 -2.11 19.19
CA VAL A 23 2.99 -2.65 20.52
C VAL A 23 3.65 -1.59 21.41
N GLN A 24 4.65 -0.86 20.89
CA GLN A 24 5.31 0.22 21.62
C GLN A 24 4.34 1.34 22.03
N GLN A 25 3.31 1.61 21.23
CA GLN A 25 2.25 2.57 21.53
C GLN A 25 1.17 2.03 22.47
N GLY A 26 1.30 0.79 22.94
CA GLY A 26 0.41 0.17 23.91
C GLY A 26 -0.79 -0.56 23.30
N HIS A 27 -0.77 -0.86 22.00
CA HIS A 27 -1.75 -1.75 21.37
C HIS A 27 -1.44 -3.22 21.62
N CYS A 28 -2.47 -4.06 21.68
CA CYS A 28 -2.33 -5.47 22.05
C CYS A 28 -2.30 -6.35 20.79
N LEU A 29 -1.15 -6.96 20.49
CA LEU A 29 -1.06 -8.00 19.47
C LEU A 29 -1.73 -9.28 20.00
N VAL A 30 -2.75 -9.77 19.30
CA VAL A 30 -3.50 -10.97 19.73
C VAL A 30 -3.30 -12.16 18.79
N ALA A 31 -2.91 -11.91 17.54
CA ALA A 31 -2.56 -12.95 16.58
C ALA A 31 -1.61 -12.41 15.51
N ALA A 32 -0.83 -13.30 14.90
CA ALA A 32 0.05 -12.96 13.79
C ALA A 32 -0.08 -14.02 12.68
N VAL A 33 -0.13 -13.56 11.43
CA VAL A 33 -0.26 -14.42 10.24
C VAL A 33 0.91 -14.16 9.29
N ASP A 34 1.58 -15.22 8.84
CA ASP A 34 2.53 -15.14 7.73
C ASP A 34 2.61 -16.48 7.02
N ILE A 35 2.60 -16.45 5.68
CA ILE A 35 2.63 -17.66 4.84
C ILE A 35 3.99 -18.36 4.83
N ALA A 36 5.07 -17.70 5.27
CA ALA A 36 6.40 -18.27 5.26
C ALA A 36 6.48 -19.47 6.22
N PRO A 37 6.76 -20.69 5.73
CA PRO A 37 6.79 -21.88 6.59
C PRO A 37 7.80 -21.78 7.73
N ALA A 38 8.88 -21.03 7.52
CA ALA A 38 9.90 -20.78 8.53
C ALA A 38 9.40 -19.96 9.72
N LYS A 39 8.29 -19.21 9.59
CA LYS A 39 7.71 -18.41 10.69
C LYS A 39 6.57 -19.12 11.41
N ALA A 40 5.85 -19.99 10.70
CA ALA A 40 4.70 -20.71 11.27
C ALA A 40 5.08 -21.51 12.53
N GLY A 41 4.25 -21.40 13.56
CA GLY A 41 4.47 -22.03 14.87
C GLY A 41 5.50 -21.34 15.76
N GLN A 42 6.24 -20.33 15.27
CA GLN A 42 7.17 -19.59 16.10
C GLN A 42 6.45 -18.49 16.90
N PRO A 43 6.95 -18.11 18.08
CA PRO A 43 6.48 -16.95 18.82
C PRO A 43 6.61 -15.66 17.98
N ALA A 44 5.58 -14.82 17.98
CA ALA A 44 5.61 -13.52 17.33
C ALA A 44 6.75 -12.63 17.87
N ALA A 45 7.10 -12.79 19.16
CA ALA A 45 8.24 -12.13 19.81
C ALA A 45 9.61 -12.43 19.16
N ALA A 46 9.74 -13.52 18.39
CA ALA A 46 10.94 -13.80 17.61
C ALA A 46 11.15 -12.82 16.44
N PHE A 47 10.10 -12.13 16.00
CA PHE A 47 10.11 -11.22 14.84
C PHE A 47 9.75 -9.79 15.22
N ILE A 48 8.80 -9.62 16.14
CA ILE A 48 8.25 -8.33 16.54
C ILE A 48 8.80 -7.99 17.94
N PRO A 49 9.65 -6.96 18.07
CA PRO A 49 10.13 -6.51 19.38
C PRO A 49 8.97 -6.20 20.33
N GLN A 50 9.11 -6.65 21.58
CA GLN A 50 8.14 -6.44 22.67
C GLN A 50 6.77 -7.11 22.47
N ALA A 51 6.59 -7.92 21.42
CA ALA A 51 5.36 -8.70 21.26
C ALA A 51 5.21 -9.75 22.38
N PRO A 52 3.97 -10.15 22.73
CA PRO A 52 3.73 -11.24 23.66
C PRO A 52 4.35 -12.55 23.19
N ALA A 53 4.94 -13.31 24.11
CA ALA A 53 5.63 -14.56 23.81
C ALA A 53 4.68 -15.74 23.53
N ASP A 54 3.43 -15.64 23.98
CA ASP A 54 2.36 -16.63 23.84
C ASP A 54 1.60 -16.50 22.51
N VAL A 55 1.74 -15.39 21.79
CA VAL A 55 1.20 -15.24 20.44
C VAL A 55 2.08 -15.99 19.46
N LEU A 56 1.56 -17.07 18.88
CA LEU A 56 2.23 -17.82 17.82
C LEU A 56 1.84 -17.30 16.44
N VAL A 57 2.79 -17.32 15.51
CA VAL A 57 2.54 -17.03 14.10
C VAL A 57 1.86 -18.23 13.45
N THR A 58 0.75 -18.04 12.77
CA THR A 58 0.10 -19.07 11.95
C THR A 58 0.28 -18.80 10.46
N ALA A 59 0.32 -19.87 9.66
CA ALA A 59 0.25 -19.77 8.19
C ALA A 59 -1.19 -19.83 7.67
N ASP A 60 -2.17 -20.08 8.54
CA ASP A 60 -3.57 -20.23 8.20
C ASP A 60 -4.38 -19.07 8.77
N ALA A 61 -4.76 -18.15 7.88
CA ALA A 61 -5.54 -16.97 8.23
C ALA A 61 -6.91 -17.29 8.85
N SER A 62 -7.49 -18.46 8.59
CA SER A 62 -8.79 -18.82 9.16
C SER A 62 -8.74 -18.97 10.69
N GLN A 63 -7.55 -19.29 11.24
CA GLN A 63 -7.35 -19.50 12.67
C GLN A 63 -7.38 -18.21 13.48
N VAL A 64 -7.22 -17.05 12.83
CA VAL A 64 -7.14 -15.76 13.53
C VAL A 64 -8.43 -14.95 13.46
N LEU A 65 -9.41 -15.36 12.66
CA LEU A 65 -10.65 -14.61 12.43
C LEU A 65 -11.42 -14.34 13.74
N ASN A 66 -11.36 -15.28 14.68
CA ASN A 66 -12.04 -15.19 15.98
C ASN A 66 -11.08 -14.95 17.15
N ALA A 67 -9.89 -14.40 16.91
CA ALA A 67 -8.89 -14.12 17.95
C ALA A 67 -9.29 -12.99 18.92
N GLY A 68 -10.51 -12.44 18.77
CA GLY A 68 -11.00 -11.30 19.55
C GLY A 68 -10.20 -10.03 19.28
N ALA A 69 -9.84 -9.78 18.03
CA ALA A 69 -9.21 -8.54 17.59
C ALA A 69 -10.25 -7.51 17.13
N ASP A 70 -9.89 -6.24 17.20
CA ASP A 70 -10.68 -5.13 16.68
C ASP A 70 -10.25 -4.76 15.25
N ILE A 71 -8.94 -4.85 14.98
CA ILE A 71 -8.30 -4.34 13.76
C ILE A 71 -7.30 -5.35 13.21
N VAL A 72 -7.21 -5.41 11.87
CA VAL A 72 -6.12 -6.11 11.16
C VAL A 72 -5.20 -5.10 10.51
N LEU A 73 -3.91 -5.20 10.84
CA LEU A 73 -2.83 -4.47 10.17
C LEU A 73 -2.28 -5.38 9.07
N HIS A 74 -2.65 -5.11 7.83
CA HIS A 74 -2.40 -5.95 6.66
C HIS A 74 -1.28 -5.38 5.78
N SER A 75 -0.20 -6.14 5.59
CA SER A 75 0.98 -5.66 4.84
C SER A 75 1.64 -6.76 4.02
N THR A 76 0.97 -7.21 2.97
CA THR A 76 1.38 -8.38 2.16
C THR A 76 1.79 -8.00 0.73
N GLN A 77 0.84 -7.67 -0.15
CA GLN A 77 1.10 -7.36 -1.56
C GLN A 77 0.47 -6.02 -2.01
N SER A 78 0.94 -5.57 -3.17
CA SER A 78 0.59 -4.26 -3.75
C SER A 78 -0.64 -4.27 -4.66
N ARG A 79 -1.03 -5.45 -5.18
CA ARG A 79 -2.10 -5.57 -6.15
C ARG A 79 -3.40 -6.00 -5.50
N LEU A 80 -4.50 -5.35 -5.85
CA LEU A 80 -5.80 -5.60 -5.22
C LEU A 80 -6.23 -7.06 -5.43
N ALA A 81 -6.08 -7.57 -6.65
CA ALA A 81 -6.39 -8.96 -6.98
C ALA A 81 -5.64 -10.00 -6.12
N GLN A 82 -4.43 -9.69 -5.66
CA GLN A 82 -3.62 -10.59 -4.83
C GLN A 82 -4.07 -10.57 -3.36
N VAL A 83 -4.54 -9.42 -2.88
CA VAL A 83 -4.92 -9.25 -1.47
C VAL A 83 -6.41 -9.49 -1.24
N LEU A 84 -7.27 -9.36 -2.24
CA LEU A 84 -8.72 -9.57 -2.12
C LEU A 84 -9.09 -10.89 -1.44
N PRO A 85 -8.50 -12.05 -1.80
CA PRO A 85 -8.80 -13.32 -1.11
C PRO A 85 -8.41 -13.32 0.37
N GLN A 86 -7.49 -12.45 0.78
CA GLN A 86 -7.06 -12.24 2.17
C GLN A 86 -7.99 -11.26 2.88
N LEU A 87 -8.41 -10.18 2.21
CA LEU A 87 -9.27 -9.14 2.77
C LEU A 87 -10.70 -9.62 3.03
N LEU A 88 -11.29 -10.37 2.09
CA LEU A 88 -12.70 -10.75 2.16
C LEU A 88 -13.05 -11.53 3.44
N PRO A 89 -12.31 -12.59 3.85
CA PRO A 89 -12.61 -13.30 5.08
C PRO A 89 -12.44 -12.45 6.35
N LEU A 90 -11.48 -11.52 6.35
CA LEU A 90 -11.24 -10.62 7.49
C LEU A 90 -12.42 -9.66 7.68
N ILE A 91 -12.87 -9.05 6.58
CA ILE A 91 -14.01 -8.13 6.61
C ILE A 91 -15.28 -8.88 6.97
N ASP A 92 -15.49 -10.08 6.40
CA ASP A 92 -16.65 -10.91 6.69
C ASP A 92 -16.73 -11.34 8.17
N ALA A 93 -15.58 -11.53 8.81
CA ALA A 93 -15.46 -11.77 10.25
C ALA A 93 -15.74 -10.52 11.12
N GLY A 94 -16.04 -9.37 10.51
CA GLY A 94 -16.33 -8.12 11.22
C GLY A 94 -15.08 -7.42 11.75
N LEU A 95 -13.93 -7.61 11.10
CA LEU A 95 -12.68 -6.93 11.47
C LEU A 95 -12.49 -5.65 10.64
N VAL A 96 -12.07 -4.57 11.28
CA VAL A 96 -11.59 -3.37 10.59
C VAL A 96 -10.25 -3.68 9.93
N VAL A 97 -10.05 -3.31 8.66
CA VAL A 97 -8.81 -3.62 7.95
C VAL A 97 -8.07 -2.35 7.54
N ILE A 98 -6.82 -2.27 7.96
CA ILE A 98 -5.87 -1.22 7.57
C ILE A 98 -4.76 -1.89 6.76
N SER A 99 -4.64 -1.56 5.48
CA SER A 99 -3.77 -2.25 4.55
C SER A 99 -2.73 -1.33 3.91
N THR A 100 -1.52 -1.85 3.69
CA THR A 100 -0.48 -1.17 2.90
C THR A 100 -0.56 -1.49 1.40
N CYS A 101 -1.62 -2.16 0.93
CA CYS A 101 -1.79 -2.48 -0.48
C CYS A 101 -1.98 -1.21 -1.31
N GLU A 102 -1.05 -0.92 -2.22
CA GLU A 102 -1.06 0.34 -2.97
C GLU A 102 -2.33 0.52 -3.82
N GLU A 103 -2.84 -0.52 -4.48
CA GLU A 103 -4.07 -0.42 -5.29
C GLU A 103 -5.33 -0.22 -4.45
N LEU A 104 -5.32 -0.58 -3.16
CA LEU A 104 -6.43 -0.36 -2.23
C LEU A 104 -6.53 1.10 -1.75
N ALA A 105 -5.51 1.94 -1.99
CA ALA A 105 -5.58 3.33 -1.56
C ALA A 105 -6.71 4.11 -2.25
N PHE A 106 -6.95 3.83 -3.54
CA PHE A 106 -8.11 4.36 -4.27
C PHE A 106 -8.53 3.38 -5.37
N PRO A 107 -9.21 2.27 -5.01
CA PRO A 107 -9.44 1.16 -5.92
C PRO A 107 -10.49 1.49 -6.99
N TRP A 108 -11.35 2.48 -6.76
CA TRP A 108 -12.44 2.88 -7.65
C TRP A 108 -12.01 3.25 -9.08
N HIS A 109 -10.75 3.62 -9.29
CA HIS A 109 -10.25 3.96 -10.62
C HIS A 109 -10.00 2.72 -11.51
N HIS A 110 -9.27 1.73 -11.00
CA HIS A 110 -8.86 0.54 -11.77
C HIS A 110 -9.71 -0.70 -11.47
N HIS A 111 -10.33 -0.75 -10.29
CA HIS A 111 -11.06 -1.91 -9.77
C HIS A 111 -12.44 -1.49 -9.23
N PRO A 112 -13.30 -0.82 -10.03
CA PRO A 112 -14.57 -0.29 -9.53
C PRO A 112 -15.52 -1.39 -9.02
N VAL A 113 -15.48 -2.59 -9.63
CA VAL A 113 -16.33 -3.72 -9.23
C VAL A 113 -15.88 -4.27 -7.87
N GLU A 114 -14.59 -4.50 -7.70
CA GLU A 114 -14.03 -5.00 -6.46
C GLU A 114 -14.10 -3.97 -5.33
N ALA A 115 -13.91 -2.68 -5.65
CA ALA A 115 -14.12 -1.58 -4.71
C ALA A 115 -15.56 -1.55 -4.19
N ALA A 116 -16.54 -1.62 -5.09
CA ALA A 116 -17.96 -1.66 -4.71
C ALA A 116 -18.29 -2.91 -3.88
N SER A 117 -17.75 -4.07 -4.26
CA SER A 117 -17.95 -5.31 -3.50
C SER A 117 -17.37 -5.23 -2.09
N LEU A 118 -16.18 -4.64 -1.93
CA LEU A 118 -15.55 -4.42 -0.62
C LEU A 118 -16.36 -3.44 0.23
N ASP A 119 -16.83 -2.34 -0.37
CA ASP A 119 -17.64 -1.32 0.30
C ASP A 119 -18.97 -1.90 0.82
N VAL A 120 -19.69 -2.64 -0.02
CA VAL A 120 -20.94 -3.32 0.38
C VAL A 120 -20.70 -4.31 1.51
N LEU A 121 -19.64 -5.13 1.42
CA LEU A 121 -19.32 -6.10 2.47
C LEU A 121 -18.97 -5.39 3.78
N ALA A 122 -18.09 -4.39 3.73
CA ALA A 122 -17.68 -3.61 4.89
C ALA A 122 -18.88 -2.92 5.58
N GLN A 123 -19.77 -2.31 4.80
CA GLN A 123 -21.01 -1.71 5.31
C GLN A 123 -21.93 -2.75 5.97
N SER A 124 -22.11 -3.92 5.33
CA SER A 124 -22.96 -5.00 5.88
C SER A 124 -22.45 -5.55 7.23
N ARG A 125 -21.14 -5.40 7.47
CA ARG A 125 -20.46 -5.83 8.71
C ARG A 125 -20.22 -4.68 9.69
N GLY A 126 -20.53 -3.44 9.30
CA GLY A 126 -20.35 -2.25 10.13
C GLY A 126 -18.87 -1.91 10.40
N VAL A 127 -17.97 -2.25 9.47
CA VAL A 127 -16.52 -2.05 9.62
C VAL A 127 -15.95 -1.13 8.55
N GLY A 128 -14.76 -0.59 8.82
CA GLY A 128 -13.98 0.19 7.87
C GLY A 128 -12.88 -0.63 7.18
N VAL A 129 -12.59 -0.27 5.94
CA VAL A 129 -11.43 -0.77 5.18
C VAL A 129 -10.68 0.42 4.60
N VAL A 130 -9.37 0.50 4.84
CA VAL A 130 -8.54 1.59 4.32
C VAL A 130 -7.21 1.06 3.79
N GLY A 131 -6.86 1.48 2.57
CA GLY A 131 -5.51 1.31 2.01
C GLY A 131 -4.72 2.60 2.19
N LEU A 132 -3.54 2.54 2.83
CA LEU A 132 -2.69 3.71 2.99
C LEU A 132 -1.22 3.34 3.25
N GLY A 133 -0.37 4.34 3.09
CA GLY A 133 1.06 4.28 3.33
C GLY A 133 1.69 5.64 3.05
N VAL A 134 3.01 5.66 2.88
CA VAL A 134 3.70 6.91 2.53
C VAL A 134 3.27 7.43 1.14
N ASN A 135 3.10 6.52 0.18
CA ASN A 135 2.63 6.79 -1.17
C ASN A 135 2.37 5.44 -1.86
N PRO A 136 1.11 5.17 -2.24
CA PRO A 136 -0.07 6.01 -2.01
C PRO A 136 -0.50 6.07 -0.52
N GLY A 137 -1.20 7.13 -0.12
CA GLY A 137 -1.81 7.34 1.20
C GLY A 137 -1.31 8.55 2.00
N PHE A 138 -0.27 9.26 1.52
CA PHE A 138 0.17 10.50 2.17
C PHE A 138 0.83 11.50 1.21
N VAL A 139 2.11 11.31 0.86
CA VAL A 139 2.96 12.41 0.34
C VAL A 139 2.58 12.91 -1.05
N MET A 140 1.92 12.07 -1.86
CA MET A 140 1.55 12.38 -3.25
C MET A 140 0.03 12.40 -3.46
N ASP A 141 -0.74 12.36 -2.38
CA ASP A 141 -2.20 12.30 -2.41
C ASP A 141 -2.85 13.12 -1.29
N LEU A 142 -2.89 12.64 -0.04
CA LEU A 142 -3.51 13.37 1.07
C LEU A 142 -2.81 14.72 1.34
N LEU A 143 -1.48 14.75 1.33
CA LEU A 143 -0.73 15.98 1.58
C LEU A 143 -1.02 17.09 0.55
N PRO A 144 -0.92 16.88 -0.78
CA PRO A 144 -1.28 17.91 -1.74
C PRO A 144 -2.76 18.33 -1.64
N VAL A 145 -3.68 17.41 -1.30
CA VAL A 145 -5.10 17.77 -1.03
C VAL A 145 -5.19 18.73 0.15
N VAL A 146 -4.56 18.42 1.28
CA VAL A 146 -4.55 19.29 2.47
C VAL A 146 -3.94 20.66 2.16
N LEU A 147 -2.81 20.68 1.45
CA LEU A 147 -2.13 21.94 1.07
C LEU A 147 -2.93 22.79 0.08
N SER A 148 -3.89 22.19 -0.63
CA SER A 148 -4.77 22.89 -1.56
C SER A 148 -5.94 23.61 -0.89
N ALA A 149 -6.22 23.33 0.38
CA ALA A 149 -7.36 23.90 1.12
C ALA A 149 -7.46 25.45 1.09
N PRO A 150 -6.36 26.24 1.17
CA PRO A 150 -6.44 27.70 1.08
C PRO A 150 -6.51 28.23 -0.36
N CYS A 151 -6.46 27.38 -1.39
CA CYS A 151 -6.46 27.79 -2.78
C CYS A 151 -7.89 27.98 -3.30
N ARG A 152 -8.21 29.18 -3.82
CA ARG A 152 -9.53 29.46 -4.41
C ARG A 152 -9.75 28.76 -5.75
N ASP A 153 -8.70 28.68 -6.58
CA ASP A 153 -8.74 28.10 -7.92
C ASP A 153 -7.44 27.31 -8.15
N ILE A 154 -7.59 26.03 -8.50
CA ILE A 154 -6.49 25.09 -8.68
C ILE A 154 -6.51 24.66 -10.15
N ARG A 155 -5.46 25.01 -10.88
CA ARG A 155 -5.29 24.60 -12.28
C ARG A 155 -4.33 23.42 -12.43
N GLN A 156 -3.35 23.31 -11.54
CA GLN A 156 -2.36 22.26 -11.61
C GLN A 156 -1.86 21.87 -10.23
N ILE A 157 -1.68 20.57 -10.03
CA ILE A 157 -0.90 20.00 -8.93
C ILE A 157 0.28 19.25 -9.53
N THR A 158 1.48 19.58 -9.06
CA THR A 158 2.71 18.85 -9.39
C THR A 158 3.36 18.42 -8.09
N VAL A 159 3.56 17.12 -7.93
CA VAL A 159 4.31 16.55 -6.81
C VAL A 159 5.51 15.82 -7.38
N VAL A 160 6.67 16.01 -6.78
CA VAL A 160 7.89 15.28 -7.16
C VAL A 160 8.42 14.59 -5.92
N ARG A 161 8.56 13.27 -5.99
CA ARG A 161 9.12 12.47 -4.91
C ARG A 161 10.46 11.87 -5.35
N VAL A 162 11.54 12.34 -4.74
CA VAL A 162 12.89 11.82 -4.98
C VAL A 162 13.31 10.92 -3.82
N VAL A 163 13.73 9.70 -4.14
CA VAL A 163 14.22 8.73 -3.15
C VAL A 163 15.56 8.21 -3.60
N ASP A 164 16.57 8.32 -2.74
CA ASP A 164 17.81 7.57 -2.91
C ASP A 164 17.51 6.09 -2.64
N VAL A 165 17.56 5.27 -3.70
CA VAL A 165 17.30 3.83 -3.65
C VAL A 165 18.53 3.02 -3.24
N GLY A 166 19.75 3.56 -3.39
CA GLY A 166 20.99 2.87 -3.01
C GLY A 166 21.08 2.63 -1.51
N LEU A 167 20.46 3.50 -0.71
CA LEU A 167 20.38 3.38 0.75
C LEU A 167 19.20 2.54 1.25
N ARG A 168 18.42 1.95 0.34
CA ARG A 168 17.18 1.23 0.69
C ARG A 168 17.37 -0.27 0.73
N ARG A 169 16.44 -0.95 1.39
CA ARG A 169 16.37 -2.41 1.45
C ARG A 169 16.40 -3.04 0.04
N LEU A 170 17.07 -4.20 -0.07
CA LEU A 170 17.22 -4.93 -1.32
C LEU A 170 15.92 -5.14 -2.12
N PRO A 171 14.77 -5.49 -1.51
CA PRO A 171 13.52 -5.62 -2.25
C PRO A 171 13.07 -4.34 -2.97
N LEU A 172 13.36 -3.15 -2.40
CA LEU A 172 13.04 -1.89 -3.07
C LEU A 172 13.99 -1.62 -4.23
N GLN A 173 15.29 -1.89 -4.05
CA GLN A 173 16.28 -1.77 -5.12
C GLN A 173 15.90 -2.64 -6.34
N GLN A 174 15.50 -3.90 -6.08
CA GLN A 174 15.04 -4.83 -7.11
C GLN A 174 13.75 -4.33 -7.79
N LYS A 175 12.79 -3.78 -7.04
CA LYS A 175 11.52 -3.23 -7.58
C LYS A 175 11.75 -2.04 -8.52
N VAL A 176 12.83 -1.30 -8.36
CA VAL A 176 13.18 -0.18 -9.27
C VAL A 176 14.21 -0.57 -10.34
N GLY A 177 14.60 -1.85 -10.41
CA GLY A 177 15.46 -2.38 -11.46
C GLY A 177 16.95 -2.06 -11.32
N VAL A 178 17.44 -1.66 -10.13
CA VAL A 178 18.88 -1.41 -9.91
C VAL A 178 19.72 -2.62 -10.31
N GLY A 179 20.78 -2.40 -11.09
CA GLY A 179 21.69 -3.42 -11.57
C GLY A 179 21.25 -4.15 -12.85
N LEU A 180 20.05 -3.86 -13.38
CA LEU A 180 19.57 -4.49 -14.62
C LEU A 180 20.14 -3.82 -15.87
N THR A 181 20.07 -4.54 -16.99
CA THR A 181 20.18 -3.94 -18.33
C THR A 181 18.89 -3.20 -18.67
N VAL A 182 18.97 -2.23 -19.59
CA VAL A 182 17.78 -1.50 -20.09
C VAL A 182 16.72 -2.45 -20.68
N GLU A 183 17.13 -3.51 -21.36
CA GLU A 183 16.22 -4.50 -21.93
C GLU A 183 15.49 -5.28 -20.82
N ALA A 184 16.22 -5.79 -19.83
CA ALA A 184 15.64 -6.50 -18.70
C ALA A 184 14.71 -5.57 -17.88
N PHE A 185 15.06 -4.29 -17.76
CA PHE A 185 14.22 -3.27 -17.16
C PHE A 185 12.90 -3.11 -17.92
N ARG A 186 12.95 -2.87 -19.24
CA ARG A 186 11.75 -2.67 -20.07
C ARG A 186 10.82 -3.89 -20.04
N ARG A 187 11.38 -5.10 -20.08
CA ARG A 187 10.61 -6.33 -19.90
C ARG A 187 9.97 -6.41 -18.51
N GLY A 188 10.70 -6.04 -17.46
CA GLY A 188 10.16 -5.99 -16.11
C GLY A 188 9.04 -4.96 -15.93
N VAL A 189 9.11 -3.83 -16.63
CA VAL A 189 8.02 -2.83 -16.68
C VAL A 189 6.79 -3.40 -17.38
N SER A 190 6.94 -4.01 -18.57
CA SER A 190 5.80 -4.59 -19.30
C SER A 190 5.12 -5.74 -18.55
N GLU A 191 5.87 -6.48 -17.73
CA GLU A 191 5.36 -7.54 -16.87
C GLU A 191 4.81 -7.02 -15.52
N GLY A 192 4.86 -5.70 -15.28
CA GLY A 192 4.36 -5.07 -14.04
C GLY A 192 5.19 -5.39 -12.78
N ARG A 193 6.41 -5.89 -12.95
CA ARG A 193 7.36 -6.24 -11.87
C ARG A 193 8.26 -5.08 -11.46
N ILE A 194 8.51 -4.13 -12.35
CA ILE A 194 9.36 -2.96 -12.12
C ILE A 194 8.52 -1.69 -12.13
N GLY A 195 8.83 -0.79 -11.19
CA GLY A 195 8.18 0.50 -11.05
C GLY A 195 7.46 0.66 -9.72
N HIS A 196 6.96 1.86 -9.51
CA HIS A 196 6.03 2.20 -8.45
C HIS A 196 4.62 1.69 -8.79
N VAL A 197 3.93 1.17 -7.79
CA VAL A 197 2.50 0.84 -7.86
C VAL A 197 1.77 1.89 -7.04
N GLY A 198 0.72 2.51 -7.56
CA GLY A 198 -0.09 3.46 -6.78
C GLY A 198 -0.15 4.89 -7.30
N LEU A 199 0.62 5.27 -8.33
CA LEU A 199 0.52 6.65 -8.87
C LEU A 199 -0.85 6.92 -9.50
N PRO A 200 -1.47 6.02 -10.29
CA PRO A 200 -2.81 6.24 -10.80
C PRO A 200 -3.85 6.37 -9.70
N GLN A 201 -3.73 5.57 -8.63
CA GLN A 201 -4.59 5.67 -7.45
C GLN A 201 -4.42 7.01 -6.74
N SER A 202 -3.19 7.49 -6.60
CA SER A 202 -2.90 8.81 -6.02
C SER A 202 -3.49 9.93 -6.88
N ALA A 203 -3.29 9.89 -8.20
CA ALA A 203 -3.82 10.88 -9.12
C ALA A 203 -5.37 10.90 -9.12
N ALA A 204 -5.99 9.72 -9.12
CA ALA A 204 -7.44 9.58 -9.04
C ALA A 204 -7.99 10.06 -7.68
N MET A 205 -7.31 9.78 -6.57
CA MET A 205 -7.69 10.25 -5.24
C MET A 205 -7.64 11.78 -5.15
N VAL A 206 -6.56 12.39 -5.61
CA VAL A 206 -6.41 13.86 -5.63
C VAL A 206 -7.50 14.48 -6.50
N ALA A 207 -7.73 13.94 -7.70
CA ALA A 207 -8.79 14.42 -8.58
C ALA A 207 -10.17 14.31 -7.92
N HIS A 208 -10.48 13.18 -7.30
CA HIS A 208 -11.74 12.99 -6.58
C HIS A 208 -11.92 14.02 -5.46
N ALA A 209 -10.89 14.25 -4.65
CA ALA A 209 -10.93 15.23 -3.57
C ALA A 209 -11.14 16.68 -4.06
N LEU A 210 -10.67 17.00 -5.28
CA LEU A 210 -10.87 18.31 -5.92
C LEU A 210 -12.16 18.40 -6.74
N GLY A 211 -12.96 17.32 -6.79
CA GLY A 211 -14.16 17.26 -7.63
C GLY A 211 -13.86 17.20 -9.13
N TRP A 212 -12.65 16.80 -9.54
CA TRP A 212 -12.25 16.68 -10.94
C TRP A 212 -12.58 15.30 -11.48
N ALA A 213 -13.37 15.25 -12.55
CA ALA A 213 -13.66 14.01 -13.29
C ALA A 213 -12.59 13.79 -14.37
N MET A 214 -11.47 13.16 -14.01
CA MET A 214 -10.34 12.96 -14.93
C MET A 214 -10.77 12.24 -16.21
N ASN A 215 -10.39 12.80 -17.36
CA ASN A 215 -10.62 12.18 -18.66
C ASN A 215 -9.63 11.06 -18.92
N GLN A 216 -8.41 11.24 -18.43
CA GLN A 216 -7.29 10.37 -18.74
C GLN A 216 -6.29 10.38 -17.59
N ILE A 217 -5.72 9.21 -17.30
CA ILE A 217 -4.59 9.01 -16.40
C ILE A 217 -3.59 8.13 -17.17
N GLU A 218 -2.39 8.67 -17.42
CA GLU A 218 -1.32 7.99 -18.13
C GLU A 218 -0.08 7.86 -17.26
N GLU A 219 0.67 6.78 -17.45
CA GLU A 219 1.96 6.56 -16.79
C GLU A 219 3.08 6.39 -17.80
N SER A 220 4.25 6.94 -17.47
CA SER A 220 5.51 6.66 -18.16
C SER A 220 6.55 6.18 -17.17
N ILE A 221 7.26 5.11 -17.50
CA ILE A 221 8.28 4.48 -16.63
C ILE A 221 9.58 4.34 -17.42
N GLU A 222 10.58 5.15 -17.08
CA GLU A 222 11.88 5.19 -17.75
C GLU A 222 13.02 4.81 -16.80
N PRO A 223 14.05 4.09 -17.27
CA PRO A 223 15.21 3.77 -16.45
C PRO A 223 16.11 4.99 -16.25
N VAL A 224 16.65 5.15 -15.05
CA VAL A 224 17.81 6.02 -14.81
C VAL A 224 19.07 5.16 -14.97
N VAL A 225 20.02 5.56 -15.81
CA VAL A 225 21.20 4.75 -16.15
C VAL A 225 22.52 5.48 -15.89
N ASP A 226 23.57 4.71 -15.60
CA ASP A 226 24.95 5.21 -15.55
C ASP A 226 25.61 5.26 -16.94
N SER A 227 26.89 5.67 -16.98
CA SER A 227 27.70 5.72 -18.21
C SER A 227 27.84 4.36 -18.92
N ASN A 228 27.67 3.25 -18.19
CA ASN A 228 27.76 1.89 -18.71
C ASN A 228 26.40 1.33 -19.12
N ARG A 229 25.33 2.15 -19.11
CA ARG A 229 23.94 1.74 -19.37
C ARG A 229 23.41 0.70 -18.39
N THR A 230 23.95 0.65 -17.18
CA THR A 230 23.37 -0.12 -16.08
C THR A 230 22.32 0.72 -15.38
N VAL A 231 21.18 0.11 -15.07
CA VAL A 231 20.09 0.80 -14.37
C VAL A 231 20.50 1.11 -12.93
N GLN A 232 20.35 2.37 -12.55
CA GLN A 232 20.59 2.92 -11.21
C GLN A 232 19.29 3.28 -10.48
N GLY A 233 18.15 3.22 -11.17
CA GLY A 233 16.84 3.48 -10.60
C GLY A 233 15.77 3.69 -11.67
N VAL A 234 14.66 4.29 -11.27
CA VAL A 234 13.50 4.53 -12.12
C VAL A 234 13.05 5.98 -12.04
N HIS A 235 12.70 6.55 -13.18
CA HIS A 235 11.94 7.79 -13.29
C HIS A 235 10.54 7.42 -13.79
N GLN A 236 9.55 7.55 -12.92
CA GLN A 236 8.16 7.26 -13.23
C GLN A 236 7.32 8.50 -13.01
N VAL A 237 6.44 8.78 -13.97
CA VAL A 237 5.56 9.94 -13.96
C VAL A 237 4.14 9.47 -14.25
N CYS A 238 3.17 9.97 -13.48
CA CYS A 238 1.76 9.81 -13.76
C CYS A 238 1.14 11.18 -14.06
N ARG A 239 0.41 11.26 -15.18
CA ARG A 239 -0.28 12.48 -15.59
C ARG A 239 -1.76 12.23 -15.70
N GLY A 240 -2.52 12.96 -14.89
CA GLY A 240 -3.95 13.05 -15.02
C GLY A 240 -4.35 14.38 -15.68
N THR A 241 -5.33 14.34 -16.60
CA THR A 241 -5.89 15.56 -17.22
C THR A 241 -7.43 15.61 -17.13
N HIS A 242 -7.97 16.82 -16.95
CA HIS A 242 -9.40 17.12 -17.09
C HIS A 242 -9.61 18.28 -18.08
N LYS A 243 -10.27 18.00 -19.21
CA LYS A 243 -10.72 18.97 -20.23
C LYS A 243 -9.66 20.00 -20.65
N ASN A 244 -8.37 19.62 -20.68
CA ASN A 244 -7.22 20.50 -20.95
C ASN A 244 -7.10 21.74 -20.03
N ALA A 245 -7.86 21.80 -18.95
CA ALA A 245 -7.90 22.93 -18.02
C ALA A 245 -7.26 22.62 -16.67
N HIS A 246 -7.31 21.34 -16.26
CA HIS A 246 -6.71 20.89 -15.00
C HIS A 246 -5.76 19.72 -15.21
N GLN A 247 -4.66 19.74 -14.47
CA GLN A 247 -3.60 18.73 -14.57
C GLN A 247 -3.10 18.30 -13.19
N ILE A 248 -2.88 16.99 -13.04
CA ILE A 248 -2.16 16.40 -11.91
C ILE A 248 -0.93 15.71 -12.47
N THR A 249 0.26 16.05 -11.96
CA THR A 249 1.51 15.38 -12.30
C THR A 249 2.15 14.87 -11.02
N LEU A 250 2.34 13.55 -10.94
CA LEU A 250 2.97 12.83 -9.84
C LEU A 250 4.25 12.17 -10.33
#